data_AF-A0A2K6P619-F1
#
_entry.id   AF-A0A2K6P619-F1
#
_cell.length_a   1.000
_cell.length_b   1.000
_cell.length_c   1.000
_cell.angle_alpha   90.00
_cell.angle_beta   90.00
_cell.angle_gamma   90.00
#
_symmetry.space_group_name_H-M   'P 1'
#
loop_
_entity.id
_entity.type
_entity.pdbx_description
1 polymer ?
#
loop_
_entity_poly.entity_id
_entity_poly.type
_entity_poly.pdbx_seq_one_letter_code
_entity_poly.pdbx_strand_id
1 'polypeptide(L)'
;WGRDKVKDGSIKEDRPYKIFFRDLFLFKENEMAAKKREKLMNRNMKVYQKTTFSSRVKSRSYLSQLAFYPKRGGRSFEKFGPGPAPISRLIEGTDTKRTVHEFINDQRDRFLLEYALTTKRNTIKKFEKDIAMRERQLKKAEKKLQDDALAFEEFLRENDQRSVDALKLAAQETINKLQMTAELKKASMEVQAVKSEIAKTEFLLKEYMKYGFFLLQLSPKHWQIQQALKRAQASKSEANIILPKILAKLSLHSSKKEGILEESWGTAILSEDASQGRDSQGKPSRSLTRTSEKMESNLTESFGSEDSLEFLLDDEMDFDLEPALYFKEPEELLQVLRELEEQNLTLFQYSQDVDENLEEVNKREKVIQDKTNSNIEFLLEQEEMLKANCMREEEKAAELQLRSRLFSFGEFNSDAQEILIDSLSKKITEVYKVCIGDAEDDGLNPIQKLVKVESRLVELCDLIESIPKENVEAIERMKQKERRQKFRDEKMKEKQRHQEERLKAALEKAVAQPKKKLGRRLVYHSKPPSANKQQLPLVNETKTKAQEEEYFFT
;
A
#
# COMPACT_ATOMS: atom_id res chain seq x y z
N TRP A 1 17.82 24.23 47.86
CA TRP A 1 18.87 25.09 47.31
C TRP A 1 19.81 24.22 46.50
N GLY A 2 20.16 24.62 45.29
CA GLY A 2 21.27 23.98 44.62
C GLY A 2 22.56 24.14 45.43
N ARG A 3 23.48 23.21 45.13
CA ARG A 3 24.88 23.13 45.53
C ARG A 3 25.13 22.66 46.99
N ASP A 4 26.13 21.83 47.27
CA ASP A 4 27.29 21.41 46.48
C ASP A 4 27.89 20.10 47.04
N LYS A 5 28.80 19.53 46.23
CA LYS A 5 29.65 18.34 46.38
C LYS A 5 30.13 17.94 47.79
N VAL A 6 30.41 16.64 47.97
CA VAL A 6 31.76 16.01 48.17
C VAL A 6 31.67 14.62 48.88
N LYS A 7 32.54 13.67 48.44
CA LYS A 7 33.05 12.43 49.10
C LYS A 7 32.23 11.13 49.06
N ASP A 8 32.58 10.31 48.07
CA ASP A 8 33.16 8.94 48.13
C ASP A 8 32.89 8.02 49.34
N GLY A 9 32.57 6.75 49.04
CA GLY A 9 33.12 5.61 49.78
C GLY A 9 32.19 4.69 50.57
N SER A 10 31.69 3.66 49.87
CA SER A 10 31.41 2.28 50.34
C SER A 10 30.28 2.02 51.37
N ILE A 11 29.36 1.19 50.88
CA ILE A 11 28.31 0.46 51.60
C ILE A 11 28.96 -0.58 52.52
N LYS A 12 28.54 -0.62 53.79
CA LYS A 12 28.71 -1.78 54.67
C LYS A 12 27.39 -2.10 55.35
N GLU A 13 26.96 -3.33 55.12
CA GLU A 13 25.79 -3.99 55.66
C GLU A 13 25.80 -4.06 57.20
N ASP A 14 24.61 -3.91 57.76
CA ASP A 14 24.31 -4.10 59.18
C ASP A 14 24.50 -5.56 59.59
N ARG A 15 25.33 -5.78 60.62
CA ARG A 15 25.42 -7.05 61.36
C ARG A 15 24.54 -6.98 62.62
N PRO A 16 23.72 -7.99 62.93
CA PRO A 16 22.70 -7.92 63.99
C PRO A 16 23.21 -8.22 65.41
N TYR A 17 24.50 -8.04 65.71
CA TYR A 17 25.02 -8.15 67.08
C TYR A 17 26.04 -7.05 67.37
N LYS A 18 25.56 -5.94 67.95
CA LYS A 18 26.42 -4.91 68.55
C LYS A 18 26.54 -5.23 70.04
N ILE A 19 27.62 -5.90 70.43
CA ILE A 19 27.92 -6.21 71.82
C ILE A 19 28.09 -4.88 72.58
N PHE A 20 27.21 -4.59 73.53
CA PHE A 20 27.30 -3.46 74.44
C PHE A 20 28.43 -3.69 75.46
N PHE A 21 29.68 -3.41 75.08
CA PHE A 21 30.81 -3.37 76.03
C PHE A 21 30.80 -2.13 76.94
N ARG A 22 29.77 -1.27 76.85
CA ARG A 22 29.74 0.01 77.56
C ARG A 22 29.56 -0.15 79.07
N ASP A 23 28.87 -1.20 79.52
CA ASP A 23 28.58 -1.40 80.95
C ASP A 23 29.73 -2.02 81.75
N LEU A 24 30.66 -2.73 81.11
CA LEU A 24 31.79 -3.37 81.80
C LEU A 24 32.80 -2.35 82.34
N PHE A 25 32.84 -1.14 81.77
CA PHE A 25 33.79 -0.08 82.14
C PHE A 25 33.20 0.98 83.08
N LEU A 26 31.87 1.06 83.26
CA LEU A 26 31.23 2.08 84.11
C LEU A 26 31.68 1.99 85.57
N PHE A 27 31.90 0.79 86.10
CA PHE A 27 32.39 0.64 87.47
C PHE A 27 33.83 1.13 87.62
N LYS A 28 34.69 0.85 86.62
CA LYS A 28 36.09 1.29 86.58
C LYS A 28 36.20 2.79 86.33
N GLU A 29 35.30 3.35 85.52
CA GLU A 29 35.21 4.78 85.23
C GLU A 29 34.71 5.57 86.46
N ASN A 30 33.72 5.03 87.18
CA ASN A 30 33.27 5.56 88.47
C ASN A 30 34.34 5.48 89.56
N GLU A 31 35.08 4.37 89.65
CA GLU A 31 36.21 4.22 90.59
C GLU A 31 37.32 5.25 90.29
N MET A 32 37.67 5.41 89.01
CA MET A 32 38.66 6.39 88.56
C MET A 32 38.21 7.83 88.82
N ALA A 33 36.92 8.13 88.61
CA ALA A 33 36.34 9.44 88.91
C ALA A 33 36.35 9.74 90.42
N ALA A 34 36.04 8.76 91.28
CA ALA A 34 36.12 8.90 92.72
C ALA A 34 37.57 9.15 93.20
N LYS A 35 38.53 8.40 92.64
CA LYS A 35 39.97 8.57 92.93
C LYS A 35 40.48 9.94 92.50
N LYS A 36 39.98 10.48 91.38
CA LYS A 36 40.31 11.83 90.89
C LYS A 36 39.73 12.92 91.81
N ARG A 37 38.50 12.74 92.32
CA ARG A 37 37.89 13.61 93.33
C ARG A 37 38.67 13.61 94.66
N GLU A 38 39.09 12.44 95.14
CA GLU A 38 39.90 12.33 96.36
C GLU A 38 41.28 13.00 96.19
N LYS A 39 41.92 12.84 95.02
CA LYS A 39 43.17 13.53 94.69
C LYS A 39 43.00 15.05 94.65
N LEU A 40 41.87 15.55 94.13
CA LEU A 40 41.56 16.99 94.11
C LEU A 40 41.41 17.53 95.54
N MET A 41 40.67 16.82 96.40
CA MET A 41 40.53 17.19 97.81
C MET A 41 41.88 17.16 98.54
N ASN A 42 42.69 16.13 98.32
CA ASN A 42 44.04 16.03 98.90
C ASN A 42 45.02 17.09 98.36
N ARG A 43 44.77 17.67 97.18
CA ARG A 43 45.58 18.75 96.62
C ARG A 43 45.36 20.07 97.37
N ASN A 44 44.14 20.30 97.84
CA ASN A 44 43.76 21.51 98.58
C ASN A 44 44.02 21.44 100.10
N MET A 45 44.46 20.30 100.63
CA MET A 45 44.82 20.16 102.05
C MET A 45 46.25 20.64 102.34
N LYS A 46 46.48 21.24 103.52
CA LYS A 46 47.82 21.65 103.99
C LYS A 46 48.68 20.42 104.35
N VAL A 47 50.00 20.52 104.24
CA VAL A 47 50.95 19.38 104.32
C VAL A 47 50.78 18.54 105.60
N TYR A 48 50.55 19.17 106.75
CA TYR A 48 50.36 18.47 108.03
C TYR A 48 49.01 17.73 108.15
N GLN A 49 48.07 17.96 107.25
CA GLN A 49 46.75 17.30 107.21
C GLN A 49 46.71 16.16 106.19
N LYS A 50 47.75 16.00 105.37
CA LYS A 50 47.83 14.90 104.41
C LYS A 50 48.28 13.63 105.14
N THR A 51 47.42 12.62 105.15
CA THR A 51 47.76 11.30 105.69
C THR A 51 48.40 10.45 104.60
N THR A 52 49.51 9.79 104.90
CA THR A 52 50.12 8.81 103.99
C THR A 52 49.34 7.50 104.04
N PHE A 53 49.41 6.71 102.97
CA PHE A 53 48.70 5.42 102.90
C PHE A 53 49.03 4.50 104.10
N SER A 54 50.27 4.55 104.59
CA SER A 54 50.73 3.85 105.81
C SER A 54 50.06 4.35 107.10
N SER A 55 49.73 5.65 107.22
CA SER A 55 49.06 6.19 108.42
C SER A 55 47.55 5.91 108.43
N ARG A 56 46.90 5.79 107.26
CA ARG A 56 45.47 5.42 107.17
C ARG A 56 45.19 3.98 107.58
N VAL A 57 46.10 3.04 107.30
CA VAL A 57 45.94 1.62 107.65
C VAL A 57 46.12 1.37 109.16
N LYS A 58 46.89 2.22 109.86
CA LYS A 58 47.14 2.10 111.32
C LYS A 58 46.13 2.82 112.22
N SER A 59 45.22 3.63 111.66
CA SER A 59 44.30 4.52 112.41
C SER A 59 42.91 3.93 112.70
N ARG A 60 42.77 2.60 112.89
CA ARG A 60 41.49 1.97 113.27
C ARG A 60 41.35 1.66 114.78
N SER A 61 42.31 2.03 115.63
CA SER A 61 42.36 1.55 117.02
C SER A 61 42.19 2.59 118.14
N TYR A 62 41.75 3.82 117.88
CA TYR A 62 41.55 4.81 118.95
C TYR A 62 40.38 5.75 118.67
N LEU A 63 39.18 5.32 119.08
CA LEU A 63 37.99 6.15 119.24
C LEU A 63 37.38 5.87 120.61
N SER A 64 38.16 6.13 121.64
CA SER A 64 37.73 6.13 123.04
C SER A 64 38.53 7.21 123.76
N GLN A 65 38.05 8.44 123.69
CA GLN A 65 38.20 9.52 124.69
C GLN A 65 37.92 10.87 124.02
N LEU A 66 36.65 11.25 124.00
CA LEU A 66 36.25 12.65 124.11
C LEU A 66 35.09 12.68 125.10
N ALA A 67 35.40 13.09 126.34
CA ALA A 67 34.42 13.36 127.36
C ALA A 67 33.81 14.74 127.10
N PHE A 68 32.48 14.80 126.98
CA PHE A 68 31.69 16.02 127.09
C PHE A 68 30.91 15.98 128.40
N TYR A 69 31.06 17.03 129.21
CA TYR A 69 30.09 17.43 130.25
C TYR A 69 28.73 17.73 129.59
N PRO A 70 27.61 17.44 130.27
CA PRO A 70 26.74 18.57 130.57
C PRO A 70 26.06 18.58 131.95
N LYS A 71 25.72 19.82 132.30
CA LYS A 71 24.91 20.32 133.41
C LYS A 71 23.52 19.68 133.50
N ARG A 72 23.09 19.58 134.75
CA ARG A 72 21.73 19.41 135.27
C ARG A 72 20.76 20.50 134.79
N GLY A 73 19.52 20.12 134.48
CA GLY A 73 18.34 21.00 134.51
C GLY A 73 17.21 20.57 133.57
N GLY A 74 16.03 20.25 134.13
CA GLY A 74 14.75 20.26 133.40
C GLY A 74 13.81 19.06 133.64
N ARG A 75 12.95 19.17 134.65
CA ARG A 75 11.73 18.35 134.91
C ARG A 75 10.76 18.39 133.70
N SER A 76 9.90 17.39 133.44
CA SER A 76 8.61 17.15 134.13
C SER A 76 7.91 15.91 133.51
N PHE A 77 7.46 14.92 134.32
CA PHE A 77 6.05 14.55 134.67
C PHE A 77 5.17 14.24 133.43
N GLU A 78 4.41 13.14 133.27
CA GLU A 78 3.49 12.38 134.15
C GLU A 78 2.89 11.23 133.25
N LYS A 79 2.64 9.96 133.61
CA LYS A 79 1.57 9.40 134.47
C LYS A 79 1.75 7.87 134.67
N PHE A 80 1.59 7.46 135.94
CA PHE A 80 1.12 6.22 136.62
C PHE A 80 0.63 5.02 135.75
N GLY A 81 0.94 3.74 136.01
CA GLY A 81 0.80 2.88 137.22
C GLY A 81 -0.27 1.79 136.94
N PRO A 82 -0.21 0.51 137.39
CA PRO A 82 0.07 0.08 138.77
C PRO A 82 1.00 -1.17 138.94
N GLY A 83 1.62 -1.31 140.12
CA GLY A 83 2.38 -2.51 140.54
C GLY A 83 1.50 -3.70 140.91
N PRO A 84 2.09 -4.86 141.25
CA PRO A 84 2.54 -5.04 142.64
C PRO A 84 3.83 -5.88 142.80
N ALA A 85 4.75 -5.42 143.64
CA ALA A 85 5.31 -6.19 144.77
C ALA A 85 6.54 -5.44 145.33
N PRO A 86 6.52 -5.07 146.61
CA PRO A 86 7.62 -4.39 147.26
C PRO A 86 8.65 -5.41 147.70
N ILE A 87 9.89 -5.33 147.21
CA ILE A 87 11.03 -5.85 147.99
C ILE A 87 11.53 -4.68 148.84
N SER A 88 10.71 -4.32 149.83
CA SER A 88 11.19 -3.72 151.07
C SER A 88 10.94 -4.76 152.15
N ARG A 89 11.97 -5.55 152.47
CA ARG A 89 12.33 -5.96 153.84
C ARG A 89 13.35 -7.09 153.85
N LEU A 90 14.23 -6.99 154.85
CA LEU A 90 14.98 -8.07 155.47
C LEU A 90 16.19 -8.62 154.70
N ILE A 91 17.33 -7.92 154.82
CA ILE A 91 18.43 -8.42 155.66
C ILE A 91 18.97 -7.23 156.47
N GLU A 92 18.13 -6.73 157.37
CA GLU A 92 18.58 -6.12 158.61
C GLU A 92 18.58 -7.28 159.61
N GLY A 93 19.76 -7.66 160.10
CA GLY A 93 19.94 -8.76 161.05
C GLY A 93 20.44 -10.07 160.42
N THR A 94 21.75 -10.20 160.28
CA THR A 94 22.64 -11.18 160.96
C THR A 94 23.92 -11.36 160.16
N ASP A 95 24.74 -10.32 160.06
CA ASP A 95 26.14 -10.45 159.62
C ASP A 95 27.06 -9.77 160.63
N THR A 96 26.88 -10.07 161.91
CA THR A 96 27.89 -9.75 162.93
C THR A 96 29.15 -10.62 162.80
N LYS A 97 29.31 -11.36 161.68
CA LYS A 97 30.52 -12.14 161.35
C LYS A 97 30.83 -12.24 159.83
N ARG A 98 30.31 -11.38 158.94
CA ARG A 98 30.92 -11.33 157.58
C ARG A 98 32.19 -10.51 157.65
N THR A 99 33.30 -11.16 157.35
CA THR A 99 34.58 -10.48 157.28
C THR A 99 34.47 -9.43 156.18
N VAL A 100 35.02 -8.23 156.40
CA VAL A 100 35.03 -7.12 155.43
C VAL A 100 35.40 -7.59 154.00
N HIS A 101 36.19 -8.66 153.89
CA HIS A 101 36.55 -9.35 152.65
C HIS A 101 35.38 -9.94 151.83
N GLU A 102 34.39 -10.57 152.46
CA GLU A 102 33.24 -11.18 151.76
C GLU A 102 32.31 -10.10 151.17
N PHE A 103 32.05 -9.03 151.93
CA PHE A 103 31.32 -7.86 151.42
C PHE A 103 32.04 -7.21 150.24
N ILE A 104 33.36 -7.09 150.32
CA ILE A 104 34.18 -6.60 149.20
C ILE A 104 34.03 -7.51 147.97
N ASN A 105 33.98 -8.83 148.15
CA ASN A 105 33.80 -9.77 147.04
C ASN A 105 32.38 -9.72 146.45
N ASP A 106 31.32 -9.65 147.26
CA ASP A 106 29.95 -9.47 146.78
C ASP A 106 29.77 -8.16 146.00
N GLN A 107 30.41 -7.07 146.48
CA GLN A 107 30.42 -5.80 145.74
C GLN A 107 31.19 -5.92 144.43
N ARG A 108 32.35 -6.59 144.42
CA ARG A 108 33.12 -6.86 143.20
C ARG A 108 32.31 -7.70 142.20
N ASP A 109 31.61 -8.73 142.65
CA ASP A 109 30.77 -9.59 141.82
C ASP A 109 29.57 -8.82 141.27
N ARG A 110 28.95 -7.96 142.08
CA ARG A 110 27.91 -7.03 141.63
C ARG A 110 28.45 -6.07 140.57
N PHE A 111 29.61 -5.46 140.78
CA PHE A 111 30.25 -4.58 139.79
C PHE A 111 30.65 -5.32 138.51
N LEU A 112 31.15 -6.55 138.62
CA LEU A 112 31.53 -7.37 137.47
C LEU A 112 30.30 -7.77 136.65
N LEU A 113 29.20 -8.14 137.32
CA LEU A 113 27.94 -8.43 136.67
C LEU A 113 27.35 -7.18 136.00
N GLU A 114 27.40 -6.02 136.67
CA GLU A 114 26.98 -4.75 136.10
C GLU A 114 27.82 -4.34 134.89
N TYR A 115 29.14 -4.54 134.96
CA TYR A 115 30.07 -4.35 133.85
C TYR A 115 29.78 -5.31 132.69
N ALA A 116 29.53 -6.59 132.97
CA ALA A 116 29.17 -7.59 131.97
C ALA A 116 27.82 -7.27 131.31
N LEU A 117 26.80 -6.89 132.10
CA LEU A 117 25.50 -6.45 131.60
C LEU A 117 25.63 -5.18 130.75
N THR A 118 26.44 -4.21 131.18
CA THR A 118 26.69 -2.98 130.43
C THR A 118 27.42 -3.28 129.12
N THR A 119 28.40 -4.18 129.14
CA THR A 119 29.11 -4.65 127.94
C THR A 119 28.15 -5.33 126.97
N LYS A 120 27.31 -6.26 127.45
CA LYS A 120 26.31 -6.95 126.63
C LYS A 120 25.26 -5.99 126.07
N ARG A 121 24.73 -5.07 126.88
CA ARG A 121 23.82 -3.99 126.42
C ARG A 121 24.47 -3.12 125.36
N ASN A 122 25.75 -2.78 125.52
CA ASN A 122 26.49 -2.00 124.52
C ASN A 122 26.71 -2.81 123.22
N THR A 123 26.94 -4.12 123.30
CA THR A 123 27.01 -4.97 122.10
C THR A 123 25.66 -5.13 121.41
N ILE A 124 24.56 -5.28 122.16
CA ILE A 124 23.20 -5.33 121.62
C ILE A 124 22.87 -4.03 120.90
N LYS A 125 23.16 -2.88 121.52
CA LYS A 125 23.00 -1.55 120.89
C LYS A 125 23.82 -1.38 119.61
N LYS A 126 24.99 -2.03 119.48
CA LYS A 126 25.77 -2.04 118.22
C LYS A 126 25.04 -2.85 117.15
N PHE A 127 24.60 -4.06 117.49
CA PHE A 127 23.85 -4.90 116.56
C PHE A 127 22.51 -4.28 116.15
N GLU A 128 21.78 -3.63 117.07
CA GLU A 128 20.56 -2.89 116.74
C GLU A 128 20.82 -1.78 115.72
N LYS A 129 21.94 -1.04 115.85
CA LYS A 129 22.34 -0.02 114.88
C LYS A 129 22.70 -0.64 113.52
N ASP A 130 23.41 -1.75 113.51
CA ASP A 130 23.81 -2.45 112.28
C ASP A 130 22.58 -3.06 111.57
N ILE A 131 21.65 -3.64 112.32
CA ILE A 131 20.35 -4.14 111.83
C ILE A 131 19.55 -2.98 111.24
N ALA A 132 19.39 -1.87 111.97
CA ALA A 132 18.67 -0.70 111.46
C ALA A 132 19.33 -0.10 110.20
N MET A 133 20.66 -0.14 110.09
CA MET A 133 21.37 0.28 108.87
C MET A 133 21.08 -0.67 107.70
N ARG A 134 21.18 -1.99 107.92
CA ARG A 134 20.88 -3.04 106.93
C ARG A 134 19.42 -2.96 106.47
N GLU A 135 18.47 -2.82 107.38
CA GLU A 135 17.05 -2.65 107.07
C GLU A 135 16.79 -1.41 106.21
N ARG A 136 17.44 -0.27 106.50
CA ARG A 136 17.34 0.92 105.64
C ARG A 136 17.91 0.68 104.25
N GLN A 137 19.00 -0.09 104.13
CA GLN A 137 19.56 -0.44 102.83
C GLN A 137 18.64 -1.38 102.05
N LEU A 138 18.06 -2.39 102.71
CA LEU A 138 17.09 -3.31 102.11
C LEU A 138 15.83 -2.56 101.65
N LYS A 139 15.23 -1.72 102.50
CA LYS A 139 14.08 -0.89 102.11
C LYS A 139 14.37 0.02 100.92
N LYS A 140 15.60 0.55 100.82
CA LYS A 140 16.02 1.34 99.65
C LYS A 140 16.19 0.48 98.40
N ALA A 141 16.71 -0.74 98.52
CA ALA A 141 16.86 -1.66 97.41
C ALA A 141 15.50 -2.19 96.92
N GLU A 142 14.60 -2.53 97.85
CA GLU A 142 13.22 -2.92 97.57
C GLU A 142 12.48 -1.80 96.84
N LYS A 143 12.57 -0.56 97.34
CA LYS A 143 11.94 0.58 96.67
C LYS A 143 12.48 0.79 95.26
N LYS A 144 13.79 0.67 95.05
CA LYS A 144 14.39 0.77 93.70
C LYS A 144 13.89 -0.34 92.78
N LEU A 145 13.80 -1.57 93.27
CA LEU A 145 13.29 -2.68 92.47
C LEU A 145 11.80 -2.50 92.12
N GLN A 146 11.01 -1.94 93.03
CA GLN A 146 9.61 -1.55 92.76
C GLN A 146 9.53 -0.42 91.72
N ASP A 147 10.34 0.62 91.86
CA ASP A 147 10.42 1.73 90.90
C ASP A 147 10.85 1.21 89.50
N ASP A 148 11.82 0.29 89.44
CA ASP A 148 12.27 -0.35 88.20
C ASP A 148 11.19 -1.25 87.59
N ALA A 149 10.44 -2.00 88.40
CA ALA A 149 9.33 -2.83 87.94
C ALA A 149 8.20 -1.98 87.33
N LEU A 150 7.84 -0.87 88.00
CA LEU A 150 6.85 0.07 87.49
C LEU A 150 7.32 0.72 86.19
N ALA A 151 8.59 1.14 86.11
CA ALA A 151 9.15 1.70 84.88
C ALA A 151 9.14 0.68 83.73
N PHE A 152 9.34 -0.60 84.02
CA PHE A 152 9.29 -1.66 83.02
C PHE A 152 7.87 -1.93 82.52
N GLU A 153 6.89 -1.97 83.43
CA GLU A 153 5.47 -2.07 83.06
C GLU A 153 5.03 -0.86 82.22
N GLU A 154 5.49 0.33 82.57
CA GLU A 154 5.21 1.55 81.83
C GLU A 154 5.85 1.53 80.44
N PHE A 155 7.08 1.03 80.33
CA PHE A 155 7.76 0.80 79.04
C PHE A 155 7.02 -0.23 78.17
N LEU A 156 6.53 -1.33 78.74
CA LEU A 156 5.75 -2.32 78.00
C LEU A 156 4.44 -1.73 77.50
N ARG A 157 3.70 -1.01 78.35
CA ARG A 157 2.47 -0.32 77.93
C ARG A 157 2.74 0.70 76.84
N GLU A 158 3.82 1.48 76.96
CA GLU A 158 4.18 2.46 75.94
C GLU A 158 4.61 1.79 74.63
N ASN A 159 5.34 0.67 74.69
CA ASN A 159 5.73 -0.08 73.51
C ASN A 159 4.52 -0.70 72.80
N ASP A 160 3.64 -1.35 73.55
CA ASP A 160 2.40 -1.93 73.03
C ASP A 160 1.53 -0.84 72.41
N GLN A 161 1.37 0.29 73.10
CA GLN A 161 0.63 1.45 72.59
C GLN A 161 1.25 2.00 71.30
N ARG A 162 2.58 2.20 71.26
CA ARG A 162 3.29 2.67 70.06
C ARG A 162 3.17 1.67 68.90
N SER A 163 3.17 0.37 69.17
CA SER A 163 3.01 -0.67 68.14
C SER A 163 1.60 -0.66 67.55
N VAL A 164 0.58 -0.54 68.40
CA VAL A 164 -0.83 -0.43 67.98
C VAL A 164 -1.04 0.85 67.19
N ASP A 165 -0.46 1.97 67.63
CA ASP A 165 -0.59 3.25 66.93
C ASP A 165 0.15 3.23 65.58
N ALA A 166 1.30 2.55 65.49
CA ALA A 166 1.98 2.32 64.22
C ALA A 166 1.16 1.44 63.26
N LEU A 167 0.50 0.39 63.77
CA LEU A 167 -0.40 -0.45 62.96
C LEU A 167 -1.63 0.32 62.49
N LYS A 168 -2.23 1.16 63.35
CA LYS A 168 -3.34 2.04 62.97
C LYS A 168 -2.93 3.03 61.90
N LEU A 169 -1.74 3.63 62.03
CA LEU A 169 -1.21 4.56 61.03
C LEU A 169 -1.00 3.84 59.69
N ALA A 170 -0.39 2.67 59.69
CA ALA A 170 -0.19 1.87 58.47
C ALA A 170 -1.52 1.44 57.81
N ALA A 171 -2.52 1.06 58.63
CA ALA A 171 -3.86 0.73 58.13
C ALA A 171 -4.54 1.95 57.51
N GLN A 172 -4.47 3.12 58.17
CA GLN A 172 -5.03 4.37 57.65
C GLN A 172 -4.32 4.81 56.37
N GLU A 173 -3.00 4.71 56.31
CA GLU A 173 -2.23 4.99 55.08
C GLU A 173 -2.62 4.05 53.94
N THR A 174 -2.88 2.78 54.23
CA THR A 174 -3.37 1.81 53.23
C THR A 174 -4.76 2.18 52.73
N ILE A 175 -5.68 2.57 53.63
CA ILE A 175 -7.02 3.04 53.27
C ILE A 175 -6.93 4.32 52.42
N ASN A 176 -6.13 5.30 52.85
CA ASN A 176 -5.92 6.54 52.12
C ASN A 176 -5.32 6.28 50.73
N LYS A 177 -4.35 5.37 50.61
CA LYS A 177 -3.79 4.95 49.33
C LYS A 177 -4.87 4.37 48.42
N LEU A 178 -5.70 3.46 48.93
CA LEU A 178 -6.79 2.88 48.14
C LEU A 178 -7.80 3.94 47.69
N GLN A 179 -8.20 4.84 48.58
CA GLN A 179 -9.09 5.98 48.27
C GLN A 179 -8.48 6.87 47.17
N MET A 180 -7.22 7.28 47.32
CA MET A 180 -6.53 8.10 46.31
C MET A 180 -6.39 7.36 44.98
N THR A 181 -6.16 6.04 44.96
CA THR A 181 -6.15 5.28 43.70
C THR A 181 -7.54 5.17 43.06
N ALA A 182 -8.61 5.14 43.85
CA ALA A 182 -9.98 5.14 43.33
C ALA A 182 -10.34 6.51 42.74
N GLU A 183 -9.99 7.60 43.41
CA GLU A 183 -10.15 8.96 42.91
C GLU A 183 -9.31 9.20 41.65
N LEU A 184 -8.07 8.72 41.60
CA LEU A 184 -7.22 8.80 40.41
C LEU A 184 -7.82 8.02 39.24
N LYS A 185 -8.37 6.82 39.48
CA LYS A 185 -9.10 6.06 38.44
C LYS A 185 -10.33 6.82 37.96
N LYS A 186 -11.12 7.41 38.86
CA LYS A 186 -12.28 8.23 38.51
C LYS A 186 -11.89 9.43 37.65
N ALA A 187 -10.88 10.20 38.08
CA ALA A 187 -10.36 11.33 37.32
C ALA A 187 -9.79 10.88 35.96
N SER A 188 -9.12 9.73 35.89
CA SER A 188 -8.62 9.16 34.63
C SER A 188 -9.77 8.81 33.66
N MET A 189 -10.88 8.27 34.17
CA MET A 189 -12.07 8.00 33.36
C MET A 189 -12.72 9.30 32.86
N GLU A 190 -12.82 10.32 33.71
CA GLU A 190 -13.33 11.65 33.32
C GLU A 190 -12.45 12.29 32.24
N VAL A 191 -11.12 12.24 32.39
CA VAL A 191 -10.18 12.73 31.36
C VAL A 191 -10.35 11.97 30.05
N GLN A 192 -10.55 10.66 30.09
CA GLN A 192 -10.79 9.88 28.87
C GLN A 192 -12.14 10.22 28.22
N ALA A 193 -13.18 10.46 29.01
CA ALA A 193 -14.48 10.91 28.52
C ALA A 193 -14.35 12.26 27.81
N VAL A 194 -13.74 13.26 28.46
CA VAL A 194 -13.48 14.59 27.88
C VAL A 194 -12.63 14.49 26.62
N LYS A 195 -11.57 13.66 26.60
CA LYS A 195 -10.78 13.43 25.38
C LYS A 195 -11.61 12.85 24.24
N SER A 196 -12.53 11.92 24.54
CA SER A 196 -13.42 11.35 23.53
C SER A 196 -14.42 12.38 22.99
N GLU A 197 -14.90 13.29 23.84
CA GLU A 197 -15.75 14.41 23.44
C GLU A 197 -14.99 15.41 22.58
N ILE A 198 -13.77 15.79 22.99
CA ILE A 198 -12.87 16.64 22.21
C ILE A 198 -12.66 16.04 20.82
N ALA A 199 -12.31 14.76 20.72
CA ALA A 199 -12.11 14.09 19.42
C ALA A 199 -13.38 14.11 18.55
N LYS A 200 -14.57 13.91 19.14
CA LYS A 200 -15.86 14.02 18.42
C LYS A 200 -16.09 15.45 17.93
N THR A 201 -15.84 16.45 18.77
CA THR A 201 -16.01 17.86 18.41
C THR A 201 -14.98 18.31 17.37
N GLU A 202 -13.74 17.81 17.42
CA GLU A 202 -12.70 18.06 16.43
C GLU A 202 -13.07 17.44 15.08
N PHE A 203 -13.61 16.23 15.07
CA PHE A 203 -14.12 15.60 13.85
C PHE A 203 -15.25 16.43 13.24
N LEU A 204 -16.23 16.83 14.06
CA LEU A 204 -17.35 17.65 13.61
C LEU A 204 -16.89 19.03 13.11
N LEU A 205 -15.91 19.64 13.78
CA LEU A 205 -15.30 20.89 13.36
C LEU A 205 -14.66 20.74 11.97
N LYS A 206 -13.89 19.68 11.73
CA LYS A 206 -13.30 19.40 10.41
C LYS A 206 -14.37 19.23 9.33
N GLU A 207 -15.49 18.60 9.66
CA GLU A 207 -16.61 18.46 8.73
C GLU A 207 -17.25 19.82 8.42
N TYR A 208 -17.52 20.63 9.44
CA TYR A 208 -18.01 22.00 9.25
C TYR A 208 -17.02 22.91 8.51
N MET A 209 -15.71 22.70 8.67
CA MET A 209 -14.69 23.40 7.88
C MET A 209 -14.79 23.05 6.40
N LYS A 210 -15.00 21.77 6.06
CA LYS A 210 -15.23 21.35 4.67
C LYS A 210 -16.48 22.01 4.09
N TYR A 211 -17.58 22.05 4.86
CA TYR A 211 -18.78 22.76 4.43
C TYR A 211 -18.54 24.27 4.29
N GLY A 212 -17.81 24.90 5.21
CA GLY A 212 -17.43 26.30 5.10
C GLY A 212 -16.59 26.61 3.86
N PHE A 213 -15.64 25.72 3.53
CA PHE A 213 -14.84 25.82 2.32
C PHE A 213 -15.69 25.66 1.05
N PHE A 214 -16.57 24.66 1.03
CA PHE A 214 -17.51 24.45 -0.06
C PHE A 214 -18.42 25.67 -0.29
N LEU A 215 -18.94 26.26 0.79
CA LEU A 215 -19.74 27.49 0.71
C LEU A 215 -18.91 28.69 0.21
N LEU A 216 -17.62 28.76 0.56
CA LEU A 216 -16.71 29.77 0.01
C LEU A 216 -16.50 29.57 -1.50
N GLN A 217 -16.33 28.34 -1.99
CA GLN A 217 -16.19 28.06 -3.42
C GLN A 217 -17.42 28.45 -4.22
N LEU A 218 -18.61 28.18 -3.68
CA LEU A 218 -19.89 28.54 -4.32
C LEU A 218 -20.24 30.02 -4.20
N SER A 219 -19.65 30.74 -3.26
CA SER A 219 -19.89 32.17 -3.11
C SER A 219 -19.38 32.97 -4.32
N PRO A 220 -19.99 34.11 -4.67
CA PRO A 220 -19.55 34.91 -5.80
C PRO A 220 -18.07 35.36 -5.70
N LYS A 221 -17.34 35.34 -6.83
CA LYS A 221 -15.91 35.69 -6.92
C LYS A 221 -15.56 37.05 -6.28
N HIS A 222 -16.42 38.07 -6.43
CA HIS A 222 -16.19 39.40 -5.84
C HIS A 222 -16.21 39.36 -4.30
N TRP A 223 -17.06 38.53 -3.70
CA TRP A 223 -17.15 38.35 -2.26
C TRP A 223 -15.97 37.53 -1.72
N GLN A 224 -15.54 36.49 -2.45
CA GLN A 224 -14.33 35.71 -2.13
C GLN A 224 -13.09 36.62 -2.06
N ILE A 225 -12.91 37.51 -3.04
CA ILE A 225 -11.80 38.47 -3.09
C ILE A 225 -11.87 39.44 -1.91
N GLN A 226 -13.06 39.95 -1.58
CA GLN A 226 -13.25 40.84 -0.43
C GLN A 226 -12.89 40.14 0.89
N GLN A 227 -13.24 38.87 1.03
CA GLN A 227 -12.95 38.09 2.23
C GLN A 227 -11.48 37.71 2.34
N ALA A 228 -10.83 37.35 1.23
CA ALA A 228 -9.39 37.14 1.16
C ALA A 228 -8.62 38.43 1.53
N LEU A 229 -9.09 39.59 1.03
CA LEU A 229 -8.53 40.89 1.37
C LEU A 229 -8.71 41.24 2.85
N LYS A 230 -9.87 40.94 3.43
CA LYS A 230 -10.09 41.08 4.89
C LYS A 230 -9.18 40.16 5.71
N ARG A 231 -9.01 38.90 5.32
CA ARG A 231 -8.07 37.97 5.98
C ARG A 231 -6.62 38.46 5.87
N ALA A 232 -6.22 38.93 4.70
CA ALA A 232 -4.89 39.51 4.47
C ALA A 232 -4.68 40.83 5.23
N GLN A 233 -5.74 41.57 5.55
CA GLN A 233 -5.67 42.76 6.41
C GLN A 233 -5.65 42.39 7.89
N ALA A 234 -6.42 41.38 8.30
CA ALA A 234 -6.45 40.85 9.67
C ALA A 234 -5.08 40.28 10.08
N SER A 235 -4.45 39.49 9.20
CA SER A 235 -3.09 38.97 9.42
C SER A 235 -2.03 40.07 9.48
N LYS A 236 -2.21 41.17 8.74
CA LYS A 236 -1.36 42.37 8.83
C LYS A 236 -1.59 43.18 10.12
N SER A 237 -2.81 43.20 10.66
CA SER A 237 -3.08 43.83 11.96
C SER A 237 -2.60 42.96 13.13
N GLU A 238 -2.70 41.64 13.04
CA GLU A 238 -2.18 40.71 14.05
C GLU A 238 -0.65 40.68 14.05
N ALA A 239 0.00 40.75 12.88
CA ALA A 239 1.45 40.94 12.79
C ALA A 239 1.94 42.23 13.47
N ASN A 240 1.08 43.26 13.58
CA ASN A 240 1.37 44.50 14.31
C ASN A 240 0.93 44.47 15.79
N ILE A 241 0.20 43.45 16.23
CA ILE A 241 -0.19 43.19 17.64
C ILE A 241 0.60 41.99 18.19
N ILE A 242 1.70 41.57 17.55
CA ILE A 242 2.68 40.66 18.17
C ILE A 242 3.42 41.43 19.26
N LEU A 243 2.87 41.34 20.47
CA LEU A 243 3.55 41.67 21.71
C LEU A 243 4.96 41.04 21.75
N PRO A 244 5.97 41.74 22.25
CA PRO A 244 7.35 41.29 22.18
C PRO A 244 7.63 40.14 23.17
N LYS A 245 8.35 39.11 22.69
CA LYS A 245 9.49 38.52 23.41
C LYS A 245 9.19 37.99 24.83
N ILE A 246 8.61 36.78 24.95
CA ILE A 246 8.89 35.86 26.10
C ILE A 246 8.69 34.35 25.76
N LEU A 247 7.95 33.95 24.72
CA LEU A 247 7.69 32.52 24.45
C LEU A 247 8.77 31.77 23.66
N ALA A 248 9.72 32.48 23.03
CA ALA A 248 10.83 31.86 22.29
C ALA A 248 11.91 31.21 23.19
N LYS A 249 11.79 31.26 24.53
CA LYS A 249 12.70 30.58 25.47
C LYS A 249 12.20 29.24 26.00
N LEU A 250 10.99 28.81 25.67
CA LEU A 250 10.45 27.50 26.10
C LEU A 250 10.41 26.45 24.99
N SER A 251 10.62 26.85 23.72
CA SER A 251 10.59 25.93 22.56
C SER A 251 11.95 25.29 22.20
N LEU A 252 12.99 25.50 23.02
CA LEU A 252 14.35 24.94 22.80
C LEU A 252 14.69 23.71 23.66
N HIS A 253 13.70 23.11 24.33
CA HIS A 253 13.87 21.86 25.08
C HIS A 253 12.80 20.81 24.72
N SER A 254 12.62 20.51 23.43
CA SER A 254 11.87 19.31 23.01
C SER A 254 12.32 18.76 21.67
N SER A 255 13.63 18.64 21.45
CA SER A 255 14.14 17.68 20.45
C SER A 255 15.51 17.14 20.84
N LYS A 256 15.50 16.09 21.68
CA LYS A 256 16.55 15.07 21.67
C LYS A 256 15.96 13.77 22.20
N LYS A 257 15.82 12.83 21.27
CA LYS A 257 15.95 11.37 21.39
C LYS A 257 15.67 10.78 22.78
N GLU A 258 14.68 9.90 22.86
CA GLU A 258 14.91 8.48 23.11
C GLU A 258 13.60 7.70 22.95
N GLY A 259 13.56 6.85 21.92
CA GLY A 259 12.66 5.71 21.91
C GLY A 259 13.32 4.62 22.77
N ILE A 260 12.60 4.16 23.78
CA ILE A 260 12.90 2.90 24.47
C ILE A 260 11.62 2.07 24.41
N LEU A 261 11.74 1.04 23.59
CA LEU A 261 10.91 -0.14 23.51
C LEU A 261 11.03 -0.92 24.83
N GLU A 262 9.88 -1.28 25.38
CA GLU A 262 9.60 -2.51 26.15
C GLU A 262 10.79 -3.38 26.59
N GLU A 263 11.02 -3.45 27.91
CA GLU A 263 11.60 -4.64 28.54
C GLU A 263 10.71 -5.07 29.70
N SER A 264 9.79 -5.98 29.36
CA SER A 264 9.11 -6.83 30.31
C SER A 264 10.05 -7.93 30.81
N TRP A 265 10.15 -8.04 32.13
CA TRP A 265 10.18 -9.27 32.93
C TRP A 265 10.86 -10.51 32.31
N GLY A 266 12.04 -10.85 32.80
CA GLY A 266 12.72 -12.09 32.44
C GLY A 266 13.68 -12.59 33.52
N THR A 267 13.14 -13.41 34.42
CA THR A 267 13.80 -14.26 35.40
C THR A 267 15.11 -14.86 34.89
N ALA A 268 16.19 -14.70 35.65
CA ALA A 268 17.42 -15.47 35.45
C ALA A 268 17.17 -16.94 35.81
N ILE A 269 17.25 -17.83 34.81
CA ILE A 269 17.65 -19.23 35.01
C ILE A 269 18.80 -19.50 34.05
N LEU A 270 19.87 -20.00 34.66
CA LEU A 270 21.12 -20.50 34.10
C LEU A 270 20.87 -21.52 32.97
N SER A 271 21.67 -21.50 31.91
CA SER A 271 22.63 -22.59 31.60
C SER A 271 23.39 -22.35 30.30
N GLU A 272 24.66 -22.74 30.37
CA GLU A 272 25.73 -22.95 29.40
C GLU A 272 25.41 -23.35 27.94
N ASP A 273 26.30 -22.83 27.09
CA ASP A 273 27.02 -23.47 25.96
C ASP A 273 26.53 -23.34 24.50
N ALA A 274 27.55 -23.37 23.63
CA ALA A 274 27.56 -23.57 22.17
C ALA A 274 27.53 -22.33 21.25
N SER A 275 28.74 -21.80 21.01
CA SER A 275 29.38 -21.59 19.70
C SER A 275 28.55 -21.59 18.40
N GLN A 276 28.70 -20.52 17.61
CA GLN A 276 29.00 -20.42 16.16
C GLN A 276 28.62 -18.98 15.73
N GLY A 277 29.41 -18.16 15.04
CA GLY A 277 30.50 -18.40 14.08
C GLY A 277 30.08 -17.86 12.71
N ARG A 278 30.88 -16.93 12.17
CA ARG A 278 30.92 -16.34 10.80
C ARG A 278 30.14 -15.03 10.62
N ASP A 279 30.79 -13.88 10.44
CA ASP A 279 31.71 -13.41 9.38
C ASP A 279 31.01 -12.99 8.08
N SER A 280 31.06 -11.68 7.80
CA SER A 280 31.52 -11.04 6.54
C SER A 280 31.20 -9.53 6.59
N GLN A 281 32.14 -8.65 6.95
CA GLN A 281 33.00 -7.82 6.06
C GLN A 281 32.24 -7.23 4.86
N GLY A 282 32.02 -5.91 4.76
CA GLY A 282 33.00 -4.83 4.48
C GLY A 282 32.67 -4.25 3.09
N LYS A 283 32.75 -2.97 2.70
CA LYS A 283 33.41 -1.73 3.14
C LYS A 283 32.64 -0.52 2.54
N PRO A 284 32.87 0.72 3.04
CA PRO A 284 32.35 1.98 2.49
C PRO A 284 33.41 2.81 1.73
N SER A 285 32.97 3.96 1.18
CA SER A 285 33.70 5.20 0.77
C SER A 285 33.37 5.58 -0.70
N ARG A 286 32.98 6.80 -1.09
CA ARG A 286 33.78 8.03 -1.05
C ARG A 286 32.94 9.25 -1.51
N SER A 287 33.45 10.43 -1.17
CA SER A 287 32.92 11.79 -1.21
C SER A 287 33.08 12.56 -2.54
N LEU A 288 32.62 13.83 -2.51
CA LEU A 288 32.89 15.02 -3.38
C LEU A 288 31.87 15.20 -4.54
N THR A 289 31.31 16.37 -4.89
CA THR A 289 31.71 17.79 -4.68
C THR A 289 30.50 18.72 -4.89
N ARG A 290 30.59 19.90 -4.29
CA ARG A 290 29.69 21.06 -4.35
C ARG A 290 30.01 21.94 -5.57
N THR A 291 29.03 22.27 -6.42
CA THR A 291 29.05 23.48 -7.26
C THR A 291 27.64 24.06 -7.41
N SER A 292 27.59 25.37 -7.24
CA SER A 292 26.43 26.26 -7.33
C SER A 292 26.44 26.87 -8.72
N GLU A 293 25.37 26.73 -9.48
CA GLU A 293 25.11 27.59 -10.64
C GLU A 293 23.64 28.01 -10.65
N LYS A 294 23.45 29.32 -10.55
CA LYS A 294 22.22 30.02 -10.92
C LYS A 294 22.00 29.85 -12.42
N MET A 295 20.79 29.52 -12.82
CA MET A 295 20.33 29.82 -14.16
C MET A 295 18.88 30.28 -14.07
N GLU A 296 18.69 31.59 -14.21
CA GLU A 296 17.43 32.22 -14.54
C GLU A 296 17.05 31.77 -15.95
N SER A 297 15.85 31.20 -16.10
CA SER A 297 15.18 31.10 -17.39
C SER A 297 13.81 31.75 -17.25
N ASN A 298 13.69 32.92 -17.86
CA ASN A 298 12.47 33.64 -18.12
C ASN A 298 11.41 32.69 -18.73
N LEU A 299 10.27 32.55 -18.06
CA LEU A 299 9.07 32.01 -18.67
C LEU A 299 8.04 33.13 -18.78
N THR A 300 7.74 33.38 -20.04
CA THR A 300 6.80 34.30 -20.64
C THR A 300 5.41 34.19 -20.03
N GLU A 301 4.79 35.34 -19.81
CA GLU A 301 3.36 35.50 -19.56
C GLU A 301 2.54 34.70 -20.59
N SER A 302 1.83 33.70 -20.11
CA SER A 302 0.68 33.12 -20.79
C SER A 302 -0.50 33.19 -19.82
N PHE A 303 -1.45 34.04 -20.16
CA PHE A 303 -2.73 34.20 -19.49
C PHE A 303 -3.51 32.89 -19.56
N GLY A 304 -3.65 32.20 -18.43
CA GLY A 304 -4.43 30.98 -18.25
C GLY A 304 -4.92 30.90 -16.80
N SER A 305 -5.97 31.64 -16.52
CA SER A 305 -6.73 31.67 -15.27
C SER A 305 -7.30 30.29 -14.96
N GLU A 306 -6.94 29.69 -13.82
CA GLU A 306 -7.81 28.99 -12.85
C GLU A 306 -6.99 28.20 -11.80
N ASP A 307 -5.76 27.79 -12.14
CA ASP A 307 -4.93 26.90 -11.30
C ASP A 307 -4.18 27.61 -10.14
N SER A 308 -4.08 28.94 -10.18
CA SER A 308 -3.43 29.74 -9.11
C SER A 308 -4.30 29.96 -7.87
N LEU A 309 -5.55 29.49 -7.85
CA LEU A 309 -6.44 29.63 -6.68
C LEU A 309 -6.38 28.40 -5.74
N GLU A 310 -5.92 27.25 -6.22
CA GLU A 310 -5.85 26.01 -5.42
C GLU A 310 -4.62 25.97 -4.49
N PHE A 311 -3.54 26.70 -4.80
CA PHE A 311 -2.29 26.64 -4.03
C PHE A 311 -2.27 27.53 -2.76
N LEU A 312 -3.26 28.38 -2.53
CA LEU A 312 -3.30 29.31 -1.38
C LEU A 312 -4.27 28.93 -0.26
N LEU A 313 -4.92 27.76 -0.36
CA LEU A 313 -6.04 27.40 0.51
C LEU A 313 -5.84 26.10 1.28
N ASP A 314 -4.60 25.65 1.49
CA ASP A 314 -4.31 24.50 2.35
C ASP A 314 -3.60 24.92 3.65
N ASP A 315 -4.19 24.46 4.75
CA ASP A 315 -3.67 24.27 6.11
C ASP A 315 -3.52 25.39 7.15
N GLU A 316 -3.80 26.68 6.91
CA GLU A 316 -3.88 27.67 8.02
C GLU A 316 -5.12 28.58 7.93
N MET A 317 -6.29 28.00 8.13
CA MET A 317 -7.48 28.76 8.52
C MET A 317 -7.40 29.06 10.01
N ASP A 318 -7.06 30.31 10.34
CA ASP A 318 -6.97 30.81 11.70
C ASP A 318 -8.30 30.61 12.46
N PHE A 319 -8.26 29.85 13.55
CA PHE A 319 -9.44 29.43 14.32
C PHE A 319 -10.12 30.59 15.05
N ASP A 320 -9.47 31.76 15.09
CA ASP A 320 -9.89 32.92 15.89
C ASP A 320 -10.77 33.93 15.11
N LEU A 321 -10.95 33.78 13.79
CA LEU A 321 -11.80 34.68 13.00
C LEU A 321 -13.19 34.09 12.75
N GLU A 322 -14.23 34.79 13.25
CA GLU A 322 -15.63 34.46 13.01
C GLU A 322 -15.94 34.37 11.49
N PRO A 323 -16.31 33.19 10.97
CA PRO A 323 -16.55 33.02 9.54
C PRO A 323 -17.84 33.73 9.11
N ALA A 324 -17.71 34.90 8.49
CA ALA A 324 -18.84 35.54 7.83
C ALA A 324 -19.26 34.68 6.62
N LEU A 325 -20.43 34.06 6.68
CA LEU A 325 -21.02 33.30 5.55
C LEU A 325 -21.73 34.24 4.58
N TYR A 326 -21.63 33.95 3.27
CA TYR A 326 -22.37 34.66 2.22
C TYR A 326 -23.85 34.28 2.26
N PHE A 327 -24.13 32.98 2.18
CA PHE A 327 -25.48 32.42 2.23
C PHE A 327 -26.04 32.51 3.65
N LYS A 328 -27.23 33.11 3.79
CA LYS A 328 -27.92 33.25 5.09
C LYS A 328 -29.09 32.28 5.22
N GLU A 329 -29.67 31.90 4.09
CA GLU A 329 -30.76 30.94 4.02
C GLU A 329 -30.33 29.71 3.19
N PRO A 330 -30.71 28.49 3.60
CA PRO A 330 -30.33 27.28 2.87
C PRO A 330 -30.94 27.21 1.46
N GLU A 331 -32.05 27.93 1.22
CA GLU A 331 -32.74 27.98 -0.06
C GLU A 331 -31.90 28.68 -1.14
N GLU A 332 -31.08 29.68 -0.76
CA GLU A 332 -30.18 30.39 -1.67
C GLU A 332 -29.15 29.44 -2.28
N LEU A 333 -28.60 28.53 -1.47
CA LEU A 333 -27.64 27.52 -1.93
C LEU A 333 -28.27 26.54 -2.91
N LEU A 334 -29.48 26.07 -2.60
CA LEU A 334 -30.23 25.18 -3.48
C LEU A 334 -30.57 25.84 -4.82
N GLN A 335 -30.86 27.15 -4.82
CA GLN A 335 -31.08 27.90 -6.05
C GLN A 335 -29.81 27.97 -6.90
N VAL A 336 -28.64 28.24 -6.30
CA VAL A 336 -27.35 28.24 -7.02
C VAL A 336 -27.03 26.86 -7.59
N LEU A 337 -27.27 25.78 -6.83
CA LEU A 337 -27.06 24.42 -7.35
C LEU A 337 -28.00 24.09 -8.50
N ARG A 338 -29.28 24.48 -8.43
CA ARG A 338 -30.22 24.32 -9.56
C ARG A 338 -29.79 25.10 -10.79
N GLU A 339 -29.30 26.33 -10.61
CA GLU A 339 -28.80 27.13 -11.73
C GLU A 339 -27.54 26.52 -12.35
N LEU A 340 -26.62 25.99 -11.54
CA LEU A 340 -25.46 25.24 -12.03
C LEU A 340 -25.87 23.94 -12.74
N GLU A 341 -26.89 23.23 -12.24
CA GLU A 341 -27.47 22.07 -12.92
C GLU A 341 -28.06 22.45 -14.27
N GLU A 342 -28.82 23.54 -14.35
CA GLU A 342 -29.39 24.06 -15.61
C GLU A 342 -28.29 24.50 -16.60
N GLN A 343 -27.25 25.18 -16.10
CA GLN A 343 -26.09 25.56 -16.92
C GLN A 343 -25.34 24.34 -17.42
N ASN A 344 -25.13 23.32 -16.59
CA ASN A 344 -24.49 22.07 -16.98
C ASN A 344 -25.32 21.31 -18.03
N LEU A 345 -26.65 21.27 -17.87
CA LEU A 345 -27.55 20.69 -18.86
C LEU A 345 -27.50 21.45 -20.19
N THR A 346 -27.46 22.78 -20.13
CA THR A 346 -27.34 23.63 -21.33
C THR A 346 -25.98 23.42 -22.01
N LEU A 347 -24.89 23.32 -21.24
CA LEU A 347 -23.56 23.01 -21.76
C LEU A 347 -23.51 21.62 -22.40
N PHE A 348 -24.16 20.63 -21.78
CA PHE A 348 -24.26 19.29 -22.34
C PHE A 348 -25.01 19.29 -23.68
N GLN A 349 -26.15 19.98 -23.76
CA GLN A 349 -26.88 20.17 -25.01
C GLN A 349 -26.02 20.86 -26.07
N TYR A 350 -25.33 21.95 -25.72
CA TYR A 350 -24.42 22.64 -26.63
C TYR A 350 -23.28 21.73 -27.11
N SER A 351 -22.69 20.93 -26.23
CA SER A 351 -21.64 19.98 -26.60
C SER A 351 -22.16 18.90 -27.56
N GLN A 352 -23.37 18.41 -27.32
CA GLN A 352 -24.03 17.44 -28.20
C GLN A 352 -24.34 18.06 -29.57
N ASP A 353 -24.88 19.28 -29.62
CA ASP A 353 -25.17 19.98 -30.87
C ASP A 353 -23.89 20.23 -31.69
N VAL A 354 -22.78 20.56 -31.01
CA VAL A 354 -21.46 20.73 -31.64
C VAL A 354 -20.94 19.40 -32.18
N ASP A 355 -21.07 18.31 -31.43
CA ASP A 355 -20.65 16.97 -31.85
C ASP A 355 -21.47 16.47 -33.04
N GLU A 356 -22.79 16.66 -33.03
CA GLU A 356 -23.68 16.31 -34.15
C GLU A 356 -23.32 17.11 -35.40
N ASN A 357 -23.09 18.43 -35.28
CA ASN A 357 -22.64 19.25 -36.40
C ASN A 357 -21.25 18.84 -36.91
N LEU A 358 -20.34 18.47 -36.02
CA LEU A 358 -19.01 17.97 -36.41
C LEU A 358 -19.13 16.64 -37.16
N GLU A 359 -19.99 15.72 -36.72
CA GLU A 359 -20.29 14.50 -37.45
C GLU A 359 -20.88 14.78 -38.84
N GLU A 360 -21.80 15.74 -38.96
CA GLU A 360 -22.34 16.14 -40.26
C GLU A 360 -21.26 16.70 -41.19
N VAL A 361 -20.38 17.56 -40.67
CA VAL A 361 -19.25 18.11 -41.44
C VAL A 361 -18.31 16.99 -41.87
N ASN A 362 -17.98 16.06 -40.99
CA ASN A 362 -17.12 14.91 -41.30
C ASN A 362 -17.77 13.97 -42.33
N LYS A 363 -19.10 13.72 -42.24
CA LYS A 363 -19.85 12.98 -43.25
C LYS A 363 -19.80 13.67 -44.62
N ARG A 364 -19.97 15.00 -44.66
CA ARG A 364 -19.83 15.80 -45.90
C ARG A 364 -18.41 15.76 -46.45
N GLU A 365 -17.40 15.89 -45.59
CA GLU A 365 -16.00 15.79 -45.96
C GLU A 365 -15.70 14.44 -46.58
N LYS A 366 -16.12 13.33 -45.95
CA LYS A 366 -15.94 11.98 -46.48
C LYS A 366 -16.57 11.82 -47.86
N VAL A 367 -17.80 12.31 -48.06
CA VAL A 367 -18.45 12.27 -49.38
C VAL A 367 -17.66 13.07 -50.42
N ILE A 368 -17.07 14.21 -50.05
CA ILE A 368 -16.23 15.01 -50.95
C ILE A 368 -14.91 14.28 -51.23
N GLN A 369 -14.28 13.68 -50.23
CA GLN A 369 -13.07 12.88 -50.38
C GLN A 369 -13.31 11.69 -51.31
N ASP A 370 -14.38 10.92 -51.10
CA ASP A 370 -14.75 9.76 -51.93
C ASP A 370 -15.01 10.17 -53.39
N LYS A 371 -15.72 11.28 -53.62
CA LYS A 371 -15.93 11.85 -54.96
C LYS A 371 -14.62 12.30 -55.60
N THR A 372 -13.74 12.92 -54.83
CA THR A 372 -12.44 13.38 -55.32
C THR A 372 -11.55 12.19 -55.68
N ASN A 373 -11.51 11.16 -54.84
CA ASN A 373 -10.79 9.91 -55.10
C ASN A 373 -11.33 9.21 -56.35
N SER A 374 -12.66 9.11 -56.50
CA SER A 374 -13.28 8.55 -57.71
C SER A 374 -12.90 9.33 -58.98
N ASN A 375 -12.86 10.67 -58.89
CA ASN A 375 -12.40 11.51 -60.00
C ASN A 375 -10.92 11.31 -60.31
N ILE A 376 -10.07 11.16 -59.28
CA ILE A 376 -8.64 10.86 -59.44
C ILE A 376 -8.46 9.50 -60.13
N GLU A 377 -9.15 8.46 -59.67
CA GLU A 377 -9.12 7.13 -60.29
C GLU A 377 -9.54 7.18 -61.76
N PHE A 378 -10.64 7.89 -62.07
CA PHE A 378 -11.09 8.09 -63.44
C PHE A 378 -10.05 8.81 -64.32
N LEU A 379 -9.40 9.86 -63.79
CA LEU A 379 -8.35 10.57 -64.52
C LEU A 379 -7.11 9.71 -64.75
N LEU A 380 -6.73 8.87 -63.77
CA LEU A 380 -5.64 7.91 -63.92
C LEU A 380 -5.94 6.86 -64.99
N GLU A 381 -7.18 6.34 -65.03
CA GLU A 381 -7.62 5.41 -66.07
C GLU A 381 -7.59 6.07 -67.47
N GLN A 382 -8.03 7.33 -67.57
CA GLN A 382 -7.92 8.08 -68.81
C GLN A 382 -6.46 8.32 -69.23
N GLU A 383 -5.58 8.63 -68.27
CA GLU A 383 -4.16 8.79 -68.53
C GLU A 383 -3.54 7.49 -69.07
N GLU A 384 -3.85 6.34 -68.46
CA GLU A 384 -3.38 5.03 -68.92
C GLU A 384 -3.89 4.71 -70.33
N MET A 385 -5.18 4.95 -70.58
CA MET A 385 -5.80 4.75 -71.90
C MET A 385 -5.14 5.65 -72.97
N LEU A 386 -4.89 6.93 -72.65
CA LEU A 386 -4.20 7.85 -73.57
C LEU A 386 -2.75 7.45 -73.82
N LYS A 387 -2.03 7.00 -72.79
CA LYS A 387 -0.66 6.45 -72.95
C LYS A 387 -0.67 5.24 -73.89
N ALA A 388 -1.59 4.30 -73.69
CA ALA A 388 -1.74 3.14 -74.57
C ALA A 388 -2.10 3.55 -76.01
N ASN A 389 -2.93 4.57 -76.20
CA ASN A 389 -3.24 5.12 -77.52
C ASN A 389 -2.02 5.76 -78.19
N CYS A 390 -1.25 6.55 -77.44
CA CYS A 390 -0.01 7.16 -77.93
C CYS A 390 0.98 6.08 -78.39
N MET A 391 1.21 5.05 -77.57
CA MET A 391 2.07 3.91 -77.92
C MET A 391 1.60 3.22 -79.21
N ARG A 392 0.29 2.96 -79.36
CA ARG A 392 -0.26 2.35 -80.58
C ARG A 392 -0.08 3.24 -81.82
N GLU A 393 -0.27 4.54 -81.68
CA GLU A 393 -0.07 5.48 -82.80
C GLU A 393 1.42 5.64 -83.13
N GLU A 394 2.31 5.62 -82.15
CA GLU A 394 3.77 5.59 -82.35
C GLU A 394 4.21 4.33 -83.09
N GLU A 395 3.67 3.15 -82.71
CA GLU A 395 3.91 1.88 -83.42
C GLU A 395 3.42 1.94 -84.87
N LYS A 396 2.20 2.44 -85.11
CA LYS A 396 1.68 2.63 -86.47
C LYS A 396 2.52 3.62 -87.27
N ALA A 397 2.95 4.72 -86.66
CA ALA A 397 3.81 5.70 -87.31
C ALA A 397 5.16 5.09 -87.70
N ALA A 398 5.75 4.28 -86.81
CA ALA A 398 6.97 3.53 -87.09
C ALA A 398 6.77 2.49 -88.20
N GLU A 399 5.64 1.76 -88.20
CA GLU A 399 5.29 0.81 -89.26
C GLU A 399 5.12 1.51 -90.62
N LEU A 400 4.42 2.64 -90.65
CA LEU A 400 4.26 3.44 -91.87
C LEU A 400 5.58 4.02 -92.36
N GLN A 401 6.45 4.47 -91.45
CA GLN A 401 7.80 4.92 -91.81
C GLN A 401 8.61 3.78 -92.41
N LEU A 402 8.55 2.58 -91.83
CA LEU A 402 9.18 1.38 -92.39
C LEU A 402 8.62 1.03 -93.76
N ARG A 403 7.29 1.05 -93.93
CA ARG A 403 6.62 0.78 -95.20
C ARG A 403 6.99 1.80 -96.27
N SER A 404 7.06 3.09 -95.92
CA SER A 404 7.53 4.16 -96.81
C SER A 404 8.99 3.93 -97.23
N ARG A 405 9.86 3.56 -96.28
CA ARG A 405 11.25 3.20 -96.58
C ARG A 405 11.34 1.99 -97.49
N LEU A 406 10.57 0.92 -97.23
CA LEU A 406 10.54 -0.27 -98.09
C LEU A 406 10.03 0.07 -99.51
N PHE A 407 9.00 0.91 -99.61
CA PHE A 407 8.43 1.35 -100.89
C PHE A 407 9.42 2.19 -101.71
N SER A 408 10.24 3.02 -101.05
CA SER A 408 11.28 3.86 -101.69
C SER A 408 12.58 3.12 -102.04
N PHE A 409 12.74 1.86 -101.63
CA PHE A 409 13.92 1.04 -101.93
C PHE A 409 13.80 0.20 -103.22
N GLY A 410 12.63 0.12 -103.84
CA GLY A 410 12.43 -0.57 -105.11
C GLY A 410 12.58 0.37 -106.30
N GLU A 411 13.26 -0.06 -107.36
CA GLU A 411 13.20 0.60 -108.67
C GLU A 411 11.74 0.66 -109.12
N PHE A 412 11.15 1.85 -109.01
CA PHE A 412 9.76 2.09 -109.37
C PHE A 412 9.64 2.03 -110.90
N ASN A 413 9.33 0.85 -111.42
CA ASN A 413 8.99 0.67 -112.84
C ASN A 413 7.58 1.21 -113.08
N SER A 414 7.47 2.54 -113.18
CA SER A 414 6.22 3.27 -113.47
C SER A 414 5.45 2.63 -114.62
N ASP A 415 6.17 2.26 -115.69
CA ASP A 415 5.60 1.67 -116.91
C ASP A 415 4.94 0.31 -116.64
N ALA A 416 5.53 -0.54 -115.81
CA ALA A 416 4.95 -1.84 -115.46
C ALA A 416 3.69 -1.67 -114.60
N GLN A 417 3.66 -0.65 -113.75
CA GLN A 417 2.51 -0.34 -112.90
C GLN A 417 1.37 0.31 -113.68
N GLU A 418 1.64 1.19 -114.65
CA GLU A 418 0.63 1.73 -115.55
C GLU A 418 -0.02 0.63 -116.40
N ILE A 419 0.78 -0.30 -116.95
CA ILE A 419 0.26 -1.47 -117.68
C ILE A 419 -0.65 -2.31 -116.78
N LEU A 420 -0.28 -2.51 -115.52
CA LEU A 420 -1.09 -3.25 -114.56
C LEU A 420 -2.39 -2.51 -114.24
N ILE A 421 -2.34 -1.20 -113.99
CA ILE A 421 -3.52 -0.36 -113.73
C ILE A 421 -4.49 -0.40 -114.92
N ASP A 422 -3.98 -0.31 -116.14
CA ASP A 422 -4.81 -0.43 -117.35
C ASP A 422 -5.44 -1.82 -117.47
N SER A 423 -4.70 -2.89 -117.15
CA SER A 423 -5.22 -4.25 -117.15
C SER A 423 -6.33 -4.45 -116.11
N LEU A 424 -6.17 -3.87 -114.92
CA LEU A 424 -7.16 -3.91 -113.84
C LEU A 424 -8.37 -3.06 -114.19
N SER A 425 -8.17 -1.86 -114.74
CA SER A 425 -9.24 -0.98 -115.23
C SER A 425 -10.14 -1.67 -116.25
N LYS A 426 -9.54 -2.46 -117.17
CA LYS A 426 -10.27 -3.31 -118.12
C LYS A 426 -11.10 -4.39 -117.41
N LYS A 427 -10.50 -5.14 -116.48
CA LYS A 427 -11.23 -6.16 -115.70
C LYS A 427 -12.35 -5.57 -114.84
N ILE A 428 -12.12 -4.43 -114.21
CA ILE A 428 -13.14 -3.74 -113.42
C ILE A 428 -14.32 -3.33 -114.30
N THR A 429 -14.04 -2.87 -115.52
CA THR A 429 -15.09 -2.54 -116.48
C THR A 429 -15.88 -3.77 -116.92
N GLU A 430 -15.23 -4.93 -117.09
CA GLU A 430 -15.90 -6.19 -117.39
C GLU A 430 -16.83 -6.64 -116.24
N VAL A 431 -16.34 -6.62 -115.00
CA VAL A 431 -17.15 -6.98 -113.82
C VAL A 431 -18.32 -6.02 -113.63
N TYR A 432 -18.10 -4.71 -113.80
CA TYR A 432 -19.15 -3.70 -113.72
C TYR A 432 -20.30 -4.00 -114.71
N LYS A 433 -19.95 -4.32 -115.96
CA LYS A 433 -20.94 -4.68 -116.99
C LYS A 433 -21.77 -5.89 -116.60
N VAL A 434 -21.15 -6.92 -116.01
CA VAL A 434 -21.86 -8.13 -115.57
C VAL A 434 -22.77 -7.88 -114.37
N CYS A 435 -22.31 -7.11 -113.38
CA CYS A 435 -23.03 -6.92 -112.12
C CYS A 435 -24.19 -5.92 -112.20
N ILE A 436 -24.08 -4.89 -113.04
CA ILE A 436 -25.04 -3.76 -113.08
C ILE A 436 -25.76 -3.65 -114.45
N GLY A 437 -25.12 -4.08 -115.55
CA GLY A 437 -25.65 -3.96 -116.92
C GLY A 437 -25.13 -2.74 -117.69
N ASP A 438 -25.30 -2.72 -119.03
CA ASP A 438 -24.93 -1.59 -119.90
C ASP A 438 -25.95 -0.45 -119.74
N ALA A 439 -25.87 0.28 -118.62
CA ALA A 439 -26.41 1.63 -118.54
C ALA A 439 -25.33 2.62 -118.99
N GLU A 440 -25.70 3.65 -119.77
CA GLU A 440 -24.77 4.61 -120.37
C GLU A 440 -23.94 5.37 -119.32
N ASP A 441 -22.77 4.80 -118.98
CA ASP A 441 -21.85 5.31 -117.96
C ASP A 441 -20.40 5.24 -118.47
N ASP A 442 -20.15 5.69 -119.71
CA ASP A 442 -18.80 5.74 -120.31
C ASP A 442 -17.86 6.77 -119.62
N GLY A 443 -18.35 7.53 -118.64
CA GLY A 443 -17.59 8.53 -117.89
C GLY A 443 -17.12 8.12 -116.48
N LEU A 444 -17.42 6.91 -116.00
CA LEU A 444 -17.09 6.51 -114.62
C LEU A 444 -15.64 6.04 -114.46
N ASN A 445 -14.96 6.57 -113.44
CA ASN A 445 -13.63 6.12 -113.02
C ASN A 445 -13.70 4.64 -112.55
N PRO A 446 -12.70 3.79 -112.84
CA PRO A 446 -12.62 2.42 -112.33
C PRO A 446 -12.94 2.26 -110.84
N ILE A 447 -12.51 3.20 -109.98
CA ILE A 447 -12.82 3.17 -108.55
C ILE A 447 -14.32 3.38 -108.31
N GLN A 448 -14.95 4.31 -109.02
CA GLN A 448 -16.40 4.55 -108.91
C GLN A 448 -17.21 3.36 -109.44
N LYS A 449 -16.73 2.68 -110.49
CA LYS A 449 -17.32 1.42 -110.98
C LYS A 449 -17.28 0.34 -109.89
N LEU A 450 -16.15 0.18 -109.20
CA LEU A 450 -16.01 -0.72 -108.05
C LEU A 450 -16.97 -0.37 -106.92
N VAL A 451 -17.08 0.90 -106.52
CA VAL A 451 -17.99 1.35 -105.45
C VAL A 451 -19.45 1.03 -105.79
N LYS A 452 -19.86 1.20 -107.05
CA LYS A 452 -21.22 0.81 -107.49
C LYS A 452 -21.42 -0.70 -107.44
N VAL A 453 -20.43 -1.50 -107.85
CA VAL A 453 -20.48 -2.98 -107.73
C VAL A 453 -20.56 -3.40 -106.26
N GLU A 454 -19.79 -2.77 -105.38
CA GLU A 454 -19.82 -2.99 -103.95
C GLU A 454 -21.18 -2.62 -103.36
N SER A 455 -21.73 -1.45 -103.70
CA SER A 455 -23.07 -1.04 -103.27
C SER A 455 -24.11 -2.07 -103.71
N ARG A 456 -24.04 -2.55 -104.96
CA ARG A 456 -24.93 -3.59 -105.47
C ARG A 456 -24.75 -4.92 -104.74
N LEU A 457 -23.52 -5.27 -104.37
CA LEU A 457 -23.22 -6.46 -103.57
C LEU A 457 -23.82 -6.35 -102.18
N VAL A 458 -23.65 -5.20 -101.51
CA VAL A 458 -24.25 -4.92 -100.20
C VAL A 458 -25.77 -5.00 -100.27
N GLU A 459 -26.40 -4.36 -101.27
CA GLU A 459 -27.85 -4.48 -101.50
C GLU A 459 -28.30 -5.93 -101.66
N LEU A 460 -27.55 -6.75 -102.40
CA LEU A 460 -27.86 -8.16 -102.58
C LEU A 460 -27.65 -8.97 -101.30
N CYS A 461 -26.63 -8.65 -100.50
CA CYS A 461 -26.41 -9.24 -99.19
C CYS A 461 -27.54 -8.88 -98.21
N ASP A 462 -27.94 -7.61 -98.13
CA ASP A 462 -29.08 -7.16 -97.33
C ASP A 462 -30.39 -7.83 -97.77
N LEU A 463 -30.59 -7.98 -99.08
CA LEU A 463 -31.72 -8.74 -99.63
C LEU A 463 -31.65 -10.21 -99.23
N ILE A 464 -30.46 -10.83 -99.14
CA ILE A 464 -30.30 -12.21 -98.67
C ILE A 464 -30.55 -12.32 -97.16
N GLU A 465 -30.04 -11.39 -96.36
CA GLU A 465 -30.20 -11.37 -94.91
C GLU A 465 -31.63 -11.04 -94.46
N SER A 466 -32.33 -10.18 -95.22
CA SER A 466 -33.74 -9.83 -94.97
C SER A 466 -34.72 -10.95 -95.35
N ILE A 467 -34.28 -12.01 -96.04
CA ILE A 467 -35.12 -13.18 -96.26
C ILE A 467 -35.40 -13.84 -94.90
N PRO A 468 -36.67 -13.95 -94.46
CA PRO A 468 -37.00 -14.58 -93.19
C PRO A 468 -36.48 -16.01 -93.15
N LYS A 469 -35.81 -16.37 -92.06
CA LYS A 469 -35.30 -17.73 -91.85
C LYS A 469 -36.42 -18.77 -91.92
N GLU A 470 -37.66 -18.41 -91.52
CA GLU A 470 -38.81 -19.30 -91.67
C GLU A 470 -39.12 -19.66 -93.12
N ASN A 471 -38.94 -18.72 -94.06
CA ASN A 471 -39.19 -18.95 -95.49
C ASN A 471 -38.12 -19.88 -96.08
N VAL A 472 -36.85 -19.68 -95.72
CA VAL A 472 -35.74 -20.56 -96.14
C VAL A 472 -35.95 -21.98 -95.61
N GLU A 473 -36.24 -22.12 -94.31
CA GLU A 473 -36.51 -23.42 -93.70
C GLU A 473 -37.78 -24.09 -94.27
N ALA A 474 -38.81 -23.32 -94.63
CA ALA A 474 -40.01 -23.86 -95.29
C ALA A 474 -39.69 -24.39 -96.70
N ILE A 475 -38.89 -23.66 -97.48
CA ILE A 475 -38.44 -24.08 -98.82
C ILE A 475 -37.54 -25.31 -98.71
N GLU A 476 -36.60 -25.35 -97.77
CA GLU A 476 -35.75 -26.52 -97.52
C GLU A 476 -36.58 -27.73 -97.13
N ARG A 477 -37.54 -27.59 -96.21
CA ARG A 477 -38.46 -28.67 -95.83
C ARG A 477 -39.29 -29.15 -97.03
N MET A 478 -39.76 -28.24 -97.89
CA MET A 478 -40.49 -28.59 -99.11
C MET A 478 -39.61 -29.34 -100.11
N LYS A 479 -38.39 -28.85 -100.38
CA LYS A 479 -37.42 -29.50 -101.28
C LYS A 479 -36.96 -30.86 -100.74
N GLN A 480 -36.76 -30.98 -99.44
CA GLN A 480 -36.38 -32.25 -98.81
C GLN A 480 -37.54 -33.25 -98.82
N LYS A 481 -38.79 -32.80 -98.62
CA LYS A 481 -40.00 -33.62 -98.85
C LYS A 481 -40.11 -34.06 -100.31
N GLU A 482 -39.89 -33.15 -101.27
CA GLU A 482 -39.91 -33.45 -102.71
C GLU A 482 -38.86 -34.52 -103.07
N ARG A 483 -37.62 -34.39 -102.58
CA ARG A 483 -36.55 -35.39 -102.79
C ARG A 483 -36.92 -36.75 -102.17
N ARG A 484 -37.45 -36.77 -100.94
CA ARG A 484 -37.93 -38.01 -100.28
C ARG A 484 -39.12 -38.63 -100.99
N GLN A 485 -39.98 -37.82 -101.60
CA GLN A 485 -41.12 -38.30 -102.38
C GLN A 485 -40.65 -38.88 -103.72
N LYS A 486 -39.79 -38.17 -104.45
CA LYS A 486 -39.16 -38.68 -105.69
C LYS A 486 -38.45 -40.01 -105.46
N PHE A 487 -37.68 -40.14 -104.38
CA PHE A 487 -37.03 -41.40 -104.04
C PHE A 487 -38.02 -42.52 -103.70
N ARG A 488 -39.13 -42.22 -103.02
CA ARG A 488 -40.19 -43.20 -102.74
C ARG A 488 -40.92 -43.63 -104.01
N ASP A 489 -41.25 -42.69 -104.87
CA ASP A 489 -41.94 -42.93 -106.13
C ASP A 489 -41.05 -43.72 -107.11
N GLU A 490 -39.76 -43.41 -107.18
CA GLU A 490 -38.77 -44.19 -107.94
C GLU A 490 -38.68 -45.61 -107.41
N LYS A 491 -38.57 -45.81 -106.09
CA LYS A 491 -38.53 -47.15 -105.47
C LYS A 491 -39.83 -47.93 -105.68
N MET A 492 -40.99 -47.27 -105.67
CA MET A 492 -42.29 -47.90 -105.95
C MET A 492 -42.41 -48.27 -107.44
N LYS A 493 -41.97 -47.39 -108.35
CA LYS A 493 -41.91 -47.68 -109.79
C LYS A 493 -40.95 -48.82 -110.10
N GLU A 494 -39.81 -48.89 -109.43
CA GLU A 494 -38.85 -49.98 -109.61
C GLU A 494 -39.43 -51.32 -109.14
N LYS A 495 -40.13 -51.34 -108.00
CA LYS A 495 -40.89 -52.53 -107.56
C LYS A 495 -42.01 -52.91 -108.53
N GLN A 496 -42.74 -51.93 -109.08
CA GLN A 496 -43.78 -52.17 -110.08
C GLN A 496 -43.19 -52.73 -111.37
N ARG A 497 -42.12 -52.13 -111.90
CA ARG A 497 -41.39 -52.65 -113.07
C ARG A 497 -40.91 -54.07 -112.83
N HIS A 498 -40.34 -54.36 -111.67
CA HIS A 498 -39.92 -55.72 -111.35
C HIS A 498 -41.11 -56.69 -111.24
N GLN A 499 -42.28 -56.26 -110.75
CA GLN A 499 -43.50 -57.08 -110.75
C GLN A 499 -44.07 -57.28 -112.17
N GLU A 500 -44.12 -56.23 -112.98
CA GLU A 500 -44.54 -56.27 -114.38
C GLU A 500 -43.61 -57.13 -115.22
N GLU A 501 -42.30 -57.02 -115.04
CA GLU A 501 -41.30 -57.88 -115.67
C GLU A 501 -41.48 -59.34 -115.25
N ARG A 502 -41.74 -59.60 -113.96
CA ARG A 502 -42.06 -60.96 -113.49
C ARG A 502 -43.36 -61.49 -114.09
N LEU A 503 -44.41 -60.67 -114.18
CA LEU A 503 -45.69 -61.05 -114.78
C LEU A 503 -45.52 -61.29 -116.28
N LYS A 504 -44.80 -60.42 -116.98
CA LYS A 504 -44.48 -60.51 -118.41
C LYS A 504 -43.63 -61.73 -118.71
N ALA A 505 -42.60 -61.99 -117.92
CA ALA A 505 -41.78 -63.20 -118.02
C ALA A 505 -42.58 -64.46 -117.72
N ALA A 506 -43.52 -64.42 -116.76
CA ALA A 506 -44.43 -65.54 -116.48
C ALA A 506 -45.42 -65.78 -117.63
N LEU A 507 -46.00 -64.72 -118.21
CA LEU A 507 -46.86 -64.79 -119.40
C LEU A 507 -46.10 -65.29 -120.62
N GLU A 508 -44.91 -64.74 -120.88
CA GLU A 508 -44.04 -65.20 -121.98
C GLU A 508 -43.62 -66.65 -121.78
N LYS A 509 -43.35 -67.09 -120.54
CA LYS A 509 -43.09 -68.50 -120.22
C LYS A 509 -44.32 -69.39 -120.38
N ALA A 510 -45.53 -68.88 -120.14
CA ALA A 510 -46.79 -69.62 -120.36
C ALA A 510 -47.14 -69.73 -121.86
N VAL A 511 -46.83 -68.70 -122.66
CA VAL A 511 -47.03 -68.66 -124.12
C VAL A 511 -45.92 -69.42 -124.87
N ALA A 512 -44.71 -69.43 -124.32
CA ALA A 512 -43.58 -70.11 -124.93
C ALA A 512 -43.80 -71.62 -124.97
N GLN A 513 -43.77 -72.18 -126.18
CA GLN A 513 -43.88 -73.63 -126.38
C GLN A 513 -42.77 -74.38 -125.61
N PRO A 514 -43.07 -75.54 -125.01
CA PRO A 514 -42.10 -76.33 -124.24
C PRO A 514 -40.79 -76.56 -125.00
N LYS A 515 -39.69 -75.94 -124.54
CA LYS A 515 -38.37 -76.07 -125.19
C LYS A 515 -37.84 -77.50 -125.03
N LYS A 516 -37.60 -78.17 -126.16
CA LYS A 516 -37.04 -79.53 -126.25
C LYS A 516 -35.67 -79.57 -125.56
N LYS A 517 -35.49 -80.48 -124.59
CA LYS A 517 -34.21 -80.69 -123.89
C LYS A 517 -33.18 -81.29 -124.85
N LEU A 518 -32.40 -80.46 -125.53
CA LEU A 518 -31.12 -80.89 -126.08
C LEU A 518 -30.19 -81.09 -124.88
N GLY A 519 -29.59 -82.28 -124.79
CA GLY A 519 -28.85 -82.76 -123.62
C GLY A 519 -27.73 -81.84 -123.14
N ARG A 520 -27.14 -82.22 -122.00
CA ARG A 520 -26.07 -81.50 -121.29
C ARG A 520 -25.00 -81.01 -122.27
N ARG A 521 -24.92 -79.70 -122.47
CA ARG A 521 -23.85 -79.05 -123.25
C ARG A 521 -22.58 -79.06 -122.41
N LEU A 522 -21.49 -79.56 -122.99
CA LEU A 522 -20.20 -79.71 -122.33
C LEU A 522 -19.67 -78.32 -121.92
N VAL A 523 -19.47 -78.12 -120.61
CA VAL A 523 -18.86 -76.91 -120.06
C VAL A 523 -17.35 -77.15 -120.07
N TYR A 524 -16.63 -76.40 -120.90
CA TYR A 524 -15.17 -76.41 -120.87
C TYR A 524 -14.67 -75.59 -119.69
N HIS A 525 -13.74 -76.14 -118.91
CA HIS A 525 -12.97 -75.40 -117.91
C HIS A 525 -12.02 -74.42 -118.60
N SER A 526 -11.79 -73.26 -117.95
CA SER A 526 -11.05 -72.09 -118.42
C SER A 526 -9.66 -72.38 -119.01
N LYS A 527 -9.34 -71.73 -120.15
CA LYS A 527 -7.97 -71.65 -120.69
C LYS A 527 -7.16 -70.59 -119.93
N PRO A 528 -5.86 -70.81 -119.63
CA PRO A 528 -5.00 -69.81 -118.99
C PRO A 528 -4.71 -68.62 -119.92
N PRO A 529 -4.45 -67.41 -119.40
CA PRO A 529 -4.36 -66.19 -120.21
C PRO A 529 -3.06 -66.16 -121.04
N SER A 530 -3.19 -66.04 -122.37
CA SER A 530 -2.05 -65.78 -123.25
C SER A 530 -1.62 -64.32 -123.13
N ALA A 531 -0.33 -64.11 -122.86
CA ALA A 531 0.31 -62.81 -122.87
C ALA A 531 0.17 -62.15 -124.25
N ASN A 532 -0.75 -61.20 -124.38
CA ASN A 532 -0.74 -60.25 -125.47
C ASN A 532 -1.25 -58.90 -124.98
N LYS A 533 -0.51 -57.87 -125.36
CA LYS A 533 -0.60 -56.48 -124.89
C LYS A 533 -2.04 -55.98 -125.02
N GLN A 534 -2.69 -55.73 -123.89
CA GLN A 534 -3.90 -54.93 -123.86
C GLN A 534 -3.51 -53.47 -123.65
N GLN A 535 -3.85 -52.67 -124.66
CA GLN A 535 -4.09 -51.25 -124.53
C GLN A 535 -5.07 -51.07 -123.35
N LEU A 536 -4.61 -50.46 -122.26
CA LEU A 536 -5.51 -49.95 -121.25
C LEU A 536 -6.17 -48.67 -121.79
N PRO A 537 -7.50 -48.58 -121.79
CA PRO A 537 -8.20 -47.37 -122.15
C PRO A 537 -7.89 -46.30 -121.10
N LEU A 538 -7.57 -45.11 -121.60
CA LEU A 538 -7.51 -43.85 -120.86
C LEU A 538 -8.85 -43.63 -120.14
N VAL A 539 -8.92 -44.01 -118.87
CA VAL A 539 -9.90 -43.46 -117.93
C VAL A 539 -9.16 -42.43 -117.11
N ASN A 540 -9.54 -41.17 -117.31
CA ASN A 540 -8.99 -40.01 -116.61
C ASN A 540 -9.33 -40.08 -115.10
N GLU A 541 -8.52 -40.76 -114.31
CA GLU A 541 -8.55 -40.75 -112.83
C GLU A 541 -7.70 -39.61 -112.24
N THR A 542 -7.68 -38.43 -112.87
CA THR A 542 -6.89 -37.27 -112.40
C THR A 542 -7.71 -36.15 -111.75
N LYS A 543 -9.01 -36.37 -111.47
CA LYS A 543 -9.84 -35.35 -110.81
C LYS A 543 -10.34 -35.71 -109.40
N THR A 544 -10.31 -36.97 -109.01
CA THR A 544 -10.86 -37.39 -107.70
C THR A 544 -9.83 -37.34 -106.56
N LYS A 545 -8.53 -37.44 -106.84
CA LYS A 545 -7.48 -37.38 -105.79
C LYS A 545 -7.21 -35.97 -105.25
N ALA A 546 -7.47 -34.92 -106.02
CA ALA A 546 -7.31 -33.54 -105.54
C ALA A 546 -8.44 -33.11 -104.57
N GLN A 547 -9.57 -33.83 -104.55
CA GLN A 547 -10.74 -33.48 -103.74
C GLN A 547 -10.77 -34.23 -102.40
N GLU A 548 -10.06 -35.36 -102.28
CA GLU A 548 -9.90 -36.10 -101.02
C GLU A 548 -8.78 -35.51 -100.13
N GLU A 549 -7.83 -34.75 -100.70
CA GLU A 549 -6.72 -34.12 -99.95
C GLU A 549 -7.08 -32.76 -99.32
N GLU A 550 -8.15 -32.08 -99.78
CA GLU A 550 -8.69 -30.85 -99.14
C GLU A 550 -9.58 -31.13 -97.92
N TYR A 551 -10.07 -32.37 -97.75
CA TYR A 551 -10.90 -32.78 -96.60
C TYR A 551 -10.08 -33.26 -95.39
N PHE A 552 -8.74 -33.33 -95.50
CA PHE A 552 -7.86 -33.85 -94.45
C PHE A 552 -7.07 -32.76 -93.69
N PHE A 553 -7.14 -31.49 -94.11
CA PHE A 553 -6.49 -30.34 -93.45
C PHE A 553 -7.43 -29.13 -93.28
N THR A 554 -8.67 -29.37 -92.87
CA THR A 554 -9.54 -28.32 -92.28
C THR A 554 -10.16 -28.78 -90.97
#